data_AF-A0A2D0KAS2-F1
#
_entry.id   AF-A0A2D0KAS2-F1
#
_cell.length_a   1.000
_cell.length_b   1.000
_cell.length_c   1.000
_cell.angle_alpha   90.00
_cell.angle_beta   90.00
_cell.angle_gamma   90.00
#
_symmetry.space_group_name_H-M   'P 1'
#
loop_
_entity.id
_entity.type
_entity.pdbx_description
1 polymer ?
#
loop_
_entity_poly.entity_id
_entity_poly.type
_entity_poly.pdbx_seq_one_letter_code
_entity_poly.pdbx_strand_id
1 'polypeptide(L)'
;MSDSGRADAIVSRVMNREFYEGITDIYELAATYWLAIARGHIFTDDNKRTALNTTMLFLKRNGVEVYDHPELVELTVKAAKGDFIPKQLAVKLREYFEPKLNA
;
A
#
# COMPACT_ATOMS: atom_id res chain seq x y z
N MET A 1 21.10 -2.18 -6.23
CA MET A 1 19.76 -2.21 -6.85
C MET A 1 19.56 -3.60 -7.43
N SER A 2 18.50 -4.28 -7.06
CA SER A 2 18.00 -5.43 -7.81
C SER A 2 17.39 -4.99 -9.14
N ASP A 3 17.13 -5.96 -10.01
CA ASP A 3 16.59 -5.81 -11.36
C ASP A 3 15.47 -4.75 -11.46
N SER A 4 15.72 -3.72 -12.27
CA SER A 4 14.82 -2.57 -12.46
C SER A 4 13.42 -2.99 -12.92
N GLY A 5 13.31 -4.11 -13.65
CA GLY A 5 12.02 -4.61 -14.13
C GLY A 5 11.04 -4.98 -13.01
N ARG A 6 11.51 -5.25 -11.79
CA ARG A 6 10.63 -5.58 -10.66
C ARG A 6 9.84 -4.37 -10.16
N ALA A 7 10.44 -3.17 -10.18
CA ALA A 7 9.74 -1.95 -9.77
C ALA A 7 8.65 -1.61 -10.79
N ASP A 8 8.98 -1.68 -12.09
CA ASP A 8 8.05 -1.42 -13.18
C ASP A 8 6.86 -2.40 -13.16
N ALA A 9 7.11 -3.67 -12.83
CA ALA A 9 6.06 -4.68 -12.69
C ALA A 9 5.05 -4.33 -11.59
N ILE A 10 5.48 -3.69 -10.50
CA ILE A 10 4.57 -3.27 -9.43
C ILE A 10 3.72 -2.08 -9.85
N VAL A 11 4.34 -1.07 -10.44
CA VAL A 11 3.59 0.10 -10.93
C VAL A 11 2.56 -0.37 -11.96
N SER A 12 2.97 -1.26 -12.87
CA SER A 12 2.08 -1.89 -13.85
C SER A 12 0.94 -2.66 -13.19
N ARG A 13 1.19 -3.41 -12.11
CA ARG A 13 0.13 -4.10 -11.36
C ARG A 13 -0.91 -3.12 -10.80
N VAL A 14 -0.49 -2.00 -10.23
CA VAL A 14 -1.44 -1.03 -9.66
C VAL A 14 -2.21 -0.31 -10.77
N MET A 15 -1.51 0.15 -11.81
CA MET A 15 -2.15 0.77 -12.98
C MET A 15 -3.16 -0.18 -13.62
N ASN A 16 -2.84 -1.47 -13.77
CA ASN A 16 -3.76 -2.43 -14.36
C ASN A 16 -5.04 -2.61 -13.52
N ARG A 17 -4.95 -2.56 -12.18
CA ARG A 17 -6.15 -2.59 -11.31
C ARG A 17 -7.03 -1.35 -11.50
N GLU A 18 -6.41 -0.18 -11.67
CA GLU A 18 -7.15 1.04 -11.94
C GLU A 18 -7.81 1.00 -13.33
N PHE A 19 -7.02 0.81 -14.38
CA PHE A 19 -7.50 0.92 -15.76
C PHE A 19 -8.38 -0.24 -16.23
N TYR A 20 -8.03 -1.48 -15.87
CA TYR A 20 -8.74 -2.67 -16.37
C TYR A 20 -9.75 -3.23 -15.38
N GLU A 21 -9.46 -3.21 -14.08
CA GLU A 21 -10.42 -3.67 -13.05
C GLU A 21 -11.36 -2.56 -12.57
N GLY A 22 -11.13 -1.30 -12.97
CA GLY A 22 -11.97 -0.16 -12.61
C GLY A 22 -11.89 0.22 -11.13
N ILE A 23 -10.82 -0.18 -10.44
CA ILE A 23 -10.64 0.13 -9.01
C ILE A 23 -10.22 1.59 -8.87
N THR A 24 -11.14 2.43 -8.41
CA THR A 24 -10.91 3.86 -8.16
C THR A 24 -10.77 4.20 -6.68
N ASP A 25 -10.93 3.22 -5.79
CA ASP A 25 -10.71 3.39 -4.36
C ASP A 25 -9.21 3.58 -4.07
N ILE A 26 -8.84 4.81 -3.72
CA ILE A 26 -7.46 5.19 -3.41
C ILE A 26 -6.86 4.39 -2.25
N TYR A 27 -7.66 3.94 -1.27
CA TYR A 27 -7.16 3.13 -0.16
C TYR A 27 -6.85 1.70 -0.62
N GLU A 28 -7.66 1.15 -1.54
CA GLU A 28 -7.41 -0.17 -2.14
C GLU A 28 -6.21 -0.15 -3.09
N LEU A 29 -6.04 0.93 -3.87
CA LEU A 29 -4.85 1.13 -4.70
C LEU A 29 -3.59 1.30 -3.84
N ALA A 30 -3.65 2.08 -2.75
CA ALA A 30 -2.56 2.22 -1.79
C ALA A 30 -2.20 0.89 -1.11
N ALA A 31 -3.19 0.09 -0.73
CA ALA A 31 -3.00 -1.25 -0.19
C ALA A 31 -2.42 -2.23 -1.22
N THR A 32 -2.72 -2.03 -2.51
CA THR A 32 -2.11 -2.81 -3.58
C THR A 32 -0.61 -2.54 -3.66
N TYR A 33 -0.19 -1.27 -3.62
CA TYR A 33 1.24 -0.92 -3.52
C TYR A 33 1.88 -1.57 -2.28
N TRP A 34 1.20 -1.50 -1.13
CA TRP A 34 1.69 -2.07 0.12
C TRP A 34 2.03 -3.55 -0.05
N LEU A 35 1.07 -4.34 -0.52
CA LEU A 35 1.22 -5.78 -0.65
C LEU A 35 2.21 -6.18 -1.73
N ALA A 36 2.17 -5.49 -2.88
CA ALA A 36 3.07 -5.77 -3.98
C ALA A 36 4.53 -5.53 -3.56
N ILE A 37 4.82 -4.44 -2.85
CA ILE A 37 6.18 -4.11 -2.44
C ILE A 37 6.63 -4.98 -1.26
N ALA A 38 5.79 -5.17 -0.25
CA ALA A 38 6.14 -5.93 0.94
C ALA A 38 6.47 -7.40 0.62
N ARG A 39 5.81 -7.98 -0.40
CA ARG A 39 5.99 -9.38 -0.83
C ARG A 39 6.88 -9.55 -2.07
N GLY A 40 7.10 -8.48 -2.84
CA GLY A 40 7.71 -8.57 -4.16
C GLY A 40 9.22 -8.77 -4.17
N HIS A 41 9.90 -8.69 -3.02
CA HIS A 41 11.37 -8.77 -2.91
C HIS A 41 12.07 -7.91 -3.99
N ILE A 42 11.55 -6.69 -4.20
CA ILE A 42 12.01 -5.77 -5.26
C ILE A 42 13.40 -5.27 -4.93
N PHE A 43 13.68 -5.02 -3.66
CA PHE A 43 14.93 -4.48 -3.15
C PHE A 43 15.71 -5.56 -2.41
N THR A 44 17.04 -5.43 -2.37
CA THR A 44 17.92 -6.32 -1.60
C THR A 44 17.55 -6.34 -0.12
N ASP A 45 17.17 -5.18 0.43
CA ASP A 45 16.62 -5.05 1.78
C ASP A 45 15.54 -3.96 1.80
N ASP A 46 14.87 -3.77 2.93
CA ASP A 46 13.94 -2.67 3.20
C ASP A 46 12.62 -2.64 2.45
N ASN A 47 12.26 -3.74 1.78
CA ASN A 47 10.95 -3.88 1.13
C ASN A 47 9.78 -3.50 2.06
N LYS A 48 9.82 -3.87 3.34
CA LYS A 48 8.76 -3.52 4.31
C LYS A 48 8.68 -2.01 4.56
N ARG A 49 9.83 -1.36 4.81
CA ARG A 49 9.92 0.09 5.02
C ARG A 49 9.50 0.85 3.77
N THR A 50 9.96 0.41 2.59
CA THR A 50 9.57 1.01 1.32
C THR A 50 8.08 0.83 1.05
N ALA A 51 7.51 -0.35 1.32
CA ALA A 51 6.09 -0.60 1.12
C ALA A 51 5.23 0.38 1.93
N LEU A 52 5.49 0.51 3.22
CA LEU A 52 4.74 1.43 4.08
C LEU A 52 4.89 2.88 3.61
N ASN A 53 6.12 3.34 3.34
CA ASN A 53 6.35 4.71 2.88
C ASN A 53 5.70 5.00 1.53
N THR A 54 5.74 4.06 0.58
CA THR A 54 5.06 4.21 -0.73
C THR A 54 3.55 4.30 -0.56
N THR A 55 2.95 3.45 0.29
CA THR A 55 1.52 3.51 0.60
C THR A 55 1.12 4.86 1.20
N MET A 56 1.87 5.33 2.19
CA MET A 56 1.62 6.63 2.84
C MET A 56 1.79 7.80 1.86
N LEU A 57 2.83 7.76 1.03
CA LEU A 57 3.08 8.77 0.00
C LEU A 57 1.97 8.79 -1.06
N PHE A 58 1.48 7.62 -1.49
CA PHE A 58 0.39 7.52 -2.45
C PHE A 58 -0.88 8.17 -1.89
N LEU A 59 -1.27 7.83 -0.65
CA LEU A 59 -2.42 8.45 0.02
C LEU A 59 -2.26 9.97 0.14
N LYS A 60 -1.09 10.43 0.59
CA LYS A 60 -0.77 11.86 0.68
C LYS A 60 -0.90 12.59 -0.66
N ARG A 61 -0.44 11.98 -1.75
CA ARG A 61 -0.57 12.55 -3.10
C ARG A 61 -2.01 12.58 -3.61
N ASN A 62 -2.89 11.77 -3.04
CA ASN A 62 -4.33 11.76 -3.33
C ASN A 62 -5.14 12.60 -2.32
N GLY A 63 -4.49 13.47 -1.55
CA GLY A 63 -5.18 14.42 -0.66
C GLY A 63 -5.59 13.86 0.71
N VAL A 64 -5.17 12.64 1.05
CA VAL A 64 -5.39 12.07 2.39
C VAL A 64 -4.31 12.58 3.33
N GLU A 65 -4.71 13.09 4.49
CA GLU A 65 -3.78 13.45 5.55
C GLU A 65 -3.29 12.16 6.25
N VAL A 66 -1.97 12.00 6.33
CA VAL A 66 -1.34 10.78 6.83
C VAL A 66 -0.33 11.10 7.92
N TYR A 67 -0.30 10.26 8.95
CA TYR A 67 0.57 10.40 10.11
C TYR A 67 1.17 9.04 10.48
N ASP A 68 2.25 9.06 11.25
CA ASP A 68 2.86 7.81 11.71
C ASP A 68 1.99 7.14 12.78
N HIS A 69 1.79 5.83 12.63
CA HIS A 69 1.08 4.97 13.58
C HIS A 69 1.92 3.71 13.82
N PRO A 70 2.37 3.43 15.05
CA PRO A 70 3.18 2.26 15.36
C PRO A 70 2.56 0.93 14.88
N GLU A 71 1.24 0.82 14.88
CA GLU A 71 0.48 -0.36 14.45
C GLU A 71 0.66 -0.66 12.96
N LEU A 72 0.98 0.35 12.12
CA LEU A 72 1.23 0.14 10.69
C LEU A 72 2.50 -0.66 10.44
N VAL A 73 3.46 -0.63 11.36
CA VAL A 73 4.67 -1.48 11.29
C VAL A 73 4.29 -2.94 11.46
N GLU A 74 3.46 -3.26 12.47
CA GLU A 74 3.00 -4.63 12.69
C GLU A 74 2.10 -5.12 11.53
N LEU A 75 1.21 -4.25 11.04
CA LEU A 75 0.40 -4.54 9.85
C LEU A 75 1.27 -4.79 8.63
N THR A 76 2.38 -4.06 8.45
CA THR A 76 3.33 -4.30 7.35
C THR A 76 3.96 -5.69 7.46
N VAL A 77 4.30 -6.14 8.67
CA VAL A 77 4.86 -7.49 8.88
C VAL A 77 3.85 -8.56 8.51
N LYS A 78 2.59 -8.44 8.93
CA LYS A 78 1.50 -9.36 8.57
C LYS A 78 1.19 -9.31 7.07
N ALA A 79 1.18 -8.12 6.48
CA ALA A 79 1.04 -7.92 5.04
C ALA A 79 2.12 -8.68 4.26
N ALA A 80 3.39 -8.60 4.70
CA ALA A 80 4.50 -9.33 4.07
C ALA A 80 4.37 -10.87 4.20
N LYS A 81 3.71 -11.38 5.25
CA LYS A 81 3.53 -12.82 5.49
C LYS A 81 2.46 -13.49 4.64
N GLY A 82 1.56 -12.73 4.03
CA GLY A 82 0.45 -13.31 3.25
C GLY A 82 -0.93 -13.07 3.85
N ASP A 83 -1.02 -12.51 5.06
CA ASP A 83 -2.23 -12.54 5.90
C ASP A 83 -3.38 -11.64 5.41
N PHE A 84 -3.13 -10.82 4.40
CA PHE A 84 -4.08 -9.82 3.91
C PHE A 84 -4.21 -9.79 2.39
N ILE A 85 -5.41 -9.42 1.93
CA ILE A 85 -5.70 -8.95 0.56
C ILE A 85 -5.85 -7.41 0.52
N PRO A 86 -5.75 -6.75 -0.65
CA PRO A 86 -5.80 -5.28 -0.74
C PRO A 86 -7.03 -4.67 -0.04
N LYS A 87 -8.22 -5.24 -0.25
CA LYS A 87 -9.47 -4.78 0.38
C LYS A 87 -9.42 -4.75 1.90
N GLN A 88 -8.81 -5.75 2.54
CA GLN A 88 -8.73 -5.81 4.00
C GLN A 88 -7.79 -4.73 4.56
N LEU A 89 -6.65 -4.51 3.91
CA LEU A 89 -5.75 -3.42 4.29
C LEU A 89 -6.33 -2.05 3.97
N ALA A 90 -7.14 -1.92 2.91
CA ALA A 90 -7.85 -0.69 2.61
C ALA A 90 -8.81 -0.28 3.73
N VAL A 91 -9.48 -1.25 4.38
CA VAL A 91 -10.30 -1.00 5.57
C VAL A 91 -9.44 -0.49 6.73
N LYS A 92 -8.28 -1.12 6.97
CA LYS A 92 -7.35 -0.65 8.01
C LYS A 92 -6.83 0.75 7.75
N LEU A 93 -6.43 1.07 6.51
CA LEU A 93 -5.99 2.42 6.16
C LEU A 93 -7.07 3.47 6.43
N ARG A 94 -8.35 3.16 6.15
CA ARG A 94 -9.47 4.05 6.49
C ARG A 94 -9.64 4.24 7.99
N GLU A 95 -9.52 3.17 8.79
CA GLU A 95 -9.59 3.27 10.25
C GLU A 95 -8.59 4.28 10.83
N TYR A 96 -7.41 4.43 10.19
CA TYR A 96 -6.36 5.38 10.59
C TYR A 96 -6.49 6.78 9.97
N PHE A 97 -6.87 6.88 8.69
CA PHE A 97 -6.71 8.11 7.92
C PHE A 97 -7.99 8.72 7.40
N GLU A 98 -9.10 7.97 7.38
CA GLU A 98 -10.37 8.54 6.97
C GLU A 98 -10.97 9.36 8.13
N PRO A 99 -11.28 10.65 7.93
CA PRO A 99 -11.89 11.46 8.97
C PRO A 99 -13.20 10.81 9.42
N LYS A 100 -13.32 10.52 10.71
CA LYS A 100 -14.60 10.13 11.28
C LYS A 100 -15.48 11.38 11.28
N LEU A 101 -16.50 11.40 10.43
CA LEU A 101 -17.58 12.39 10.53
C LEU A 101 -18.18 12.24 11.94
N ASN A 102 -17.97 13.25 12.78
CA ASN A 102 -18.68 13.35 14.05
C ASN A 102 -20.16 13.53 13.70
N ALA A 103 -20.98 12.51 13.96
CA ALA A 103 -22.43 12.59 13.90
C ALA A 103 -22.97 13.37 15.11
#